data_AF-A0A674DYK1-F1
#
_entry.id   AF-A0A674DYK1-F1
#
_cell.length_a   1.000
_cell.length_b   1.000
_cell.length_c   1.000
_cell.angle_alpha   90.00
_cell.angle_beta   90.00
_cell.angle_gamma   90.00
#
_symmetry.space_group_name_H-M   'P 1'
#
loop_
_entity.id
_entity.type
_entity.pdbx_description
1 polymer ?
#
loop_
_entity_poly.entity_id
_entity_poly.type
_entity_poly.pdbx_seq_one_letter_code
_entity_poly.pdbx_strand_id
1 'polypeptide(L)'
;MQYVSKRNSIAYFVCERSPILTSPKETCPHNFAEIMPPEMSLKIFSELDIDSLCSALLTCKLWHQIIEDSDHLWRNHCLTVQAFCQQEVDGDRQYGLSWKVTLVRNYRRGFLKREWLRGRYSNIRSADELLDRNMCSLDVETWGEILEAELER
;
A
#
# COMPACT_ATOMS: atom_id res chain seq x y z
N MET A 1 32.83 -23.26 -15.76
CA MET A 1 31.80 -22.24 -15.51
C MET A 1 30.45 -22.91 -15.51
N GLN A 2 29.82 -23.07 -14.34
CA GLN A 2 28.41 -23.44 -14.23
C GLN A 2 27.80 -22.57 -13.12
N TYR A 3 26.86 -21.73 -13.53
CA TYR A 3 26.14 -20.80 -12.68
C TYR A 3 25.03 -21.58 -11.98
N VAL A 4 25.16 -21.82 -10.68
CA VAL A 4 24.14 -22.50 -9.87
C VAL A 4 23.12 -21.46 -9.41
N SER A 5 21.95 -21.47 -10.06
CA SER A 5 20.79 -20.65 -9.66
C SER A 5 20.24 -21.13 -8.32
N LYS A 6 20.38 -20.30 -7.28
CA LYS A 6 19.71 -20.50 -5.99
C LYS A 6 18.22 -20.16 -6.14
N ARG A 7 17.39 -21.18 -6.40
CA ARG A 7 15.94 -21.09 -6.19
C ARG A 7 15.66 -21.12 -4.69
N ASN A 8 15.18 -20.00 -4.15
CA ASN A 8 14.57 -19.97 -2.82
C ASN A 8 13.30 -20.82 -2.84
N SER A 9 13.39 -22.00 -2.22
CA SER A 9 12.26 -22.89 -1.94
C SER A 9 11.44 -22.28 -0.79
N ILE A 10 10.34 -21.61 -1.12
CA ILE A 10 9.34 -21.24 -0.12
C ILE A 10 8.61 -22.53 0.28
N ALA A 11 8.92 -23.03 1.47
CA ALA A 11 8.24 -24.18 2.05
C ALA A 11 6.82 -23.76 2.44
N TYR A 12 5.83 -24.23 1.68
CA TYR A 12 4.43 -24.15 2.09
C TYR A 12 4.19 -25.14 3.22
N PHE A 13 3.91 -24.64 4.43
CA PHE A 13 3.42 -25.47 5.53
C PHE A 13 1.95 -25.82 5.25
N VAL A 14 1.72 -27.03 4.73
CA VAL A 14 0.39 -27.64 4.67
C VAL A 14 0.17 -28.35 6.00
N CYS A 15 -0.73 -27.82 6.83
CA CYS A 15 -1.14 -28.49 8.07
C CYS A 15 -2.22 -29.52 7.73
N GLU A 16 -1.82 -30.77 7.52
CA GLU A 16 -2.76 -31.89 7.43
C GLU A 16 -3.37 -32.17 8.82
N ARG A 17 -4.71 -32.25 8.85
CA ARG A 17 -5.49 -32.45 10.06
C ARG A 17 -5.54 -33.94 10.41
N SER A 18 -4.63 -34.40 11.26
CA SER A 18 -4.76 -35.71 11.93
C SER A 18 -5.29 -35.54 13.36
N PRO A 19 -6.27 -36.35 13.80
CA PRO A 19 -6.71 -36.35 15.18
C PRO A 19 -5.77 -37.25 16.00
N ILE A 20 -5.43 -36.79 17.22
CA ILE A 20 -5.24 -37.56 18.48
C ILE A 20 -4.21 -36.87 19.40
N LEU A 21 -4.73 -36.56 20.59
CA LEU A 21 -4.19 -36.36 21.95
C LEU A 21 -2.71 -36.00 22.24
N THR A 22 -2.61 -34.97 23.10
CA THR A 22 -1.59 -34.67 24.15
C THR A 22 -0.16 -34.30 23.75
N SER A 23 0.03 -33.00 23.56
CA SER A 23 1.22 -32.19 23.88
C SER A 23 0.69 -30.75 24.06
N PRO A 24 1.29 -29.86 24.88
CA PRO A 24 1.01 -28.43 24.74
C PRO A 24 1.57 -28.03 23.37
N LYS A 25 0.75 -28.24 22.33
CA LYS A 25 1.01 -27.75 20.98
C LYS A 25 1.30 -26.28 21.14
N GLU A 26 2.53 -25.87 20.83
CA GLU A 26 2.81 -24.49 20.46
C GLU A 26 1.68 -24.08 19.52
N THR A 27 0.79 -23.24 20.02
CA THR A 27 -0.37 -22.79 19.28
C THR A 27 0.17 -22.09 18.06
N CYS A 28 0.04 -22.74 16.90
CA CYS A 28 0.31 -22.10 15.63
C CYS A 28 -0.40 -20.75 15.68
N PRO A 29 0.31 -19.62 15.50
CA PRO A 29 -0.28 -18.31 15.68
C PRO A 29 -1.55 -18.22 14.84
N HIS A 30 -2.69 -18.11 15.52
CA HIS A 30 -3.98 -18.15 14.85
C HIS A 30 -4.18 -16.86 14.06
N ASN A 31 -4.65 -17.00 12.83
CA ASN A 31 -5.02 -15.86 12.02
C ASN A 31 -6.19 -15.13 12.69
N PHE A 32 -5.97 -13.88 13.11
CA PHE A 32 -6.99 -13.10 13.80
C PHE A 32 -8.28 -12.96 12.97
N ALA A 33 -8.15 -12.94 11.64
CA ALA A 33 -9.26 -12.76 10.72
C ALA A 33 -10.20 -13.99 10.67
N GLU A 34 -9.77 -15.15 11.18
CA GLU A 34 -10.60 -16.35 11.30
C GLU A 34 -11.41 -16.37 12.60
N ILE A 35 -11.00 -15.60 13.60
CA ILE A 35 -11.57 -15.63 14.95
C ILE A 35 -12.47 -14.42 15.19
N MET A 36 -12.07 -13.25 14.72
CA MET A 36 -12.80 -12.00 14.97
C MET A 36 -13.90 -11.75 13.94
N PRO A 37 -14.93 -10.97 14.30
CA PRO A 37 -15.89 -10.45 13.35
C PRO A 37 -15.20 -9.71 12.18
N PRO A 38 -15.74 -9.80 10.95
CA PRO A 38 -15.13 -9.20 9.78
C PRO A 38 -14.96 -7.67 9.90
N GLU A 39 -15.86 -6.99 10.62
CA GLU A 39 -15.80 -5.56 10.87
C GLU A 39 -14.54 -5.16 11.66
N MET A 40 -14.12 -6.00 12.61
CA MET A 40 -12.90 -5.76 13.39
C MET A 40 -11.65 -5.94 12.53
N SER A 41 -11.65 -6.97 11.66
CA SER A 41 -10.57 -7.20 10.70
C SER A 41 -10.44 -6.03 9.73
N LEU A 42 -11.56 -5.53 9.18
CA LEU A 42 -11.59 -4.36 8.32
C LEU A 42 -11.10 -3.10 9.05
N LYS A 43 -11.47 -2.92 10.32
CA LYS A 43 -10.98 -1.80 11.12
C LYS A 43 -9.46 -1.86 11.27
N ILE A 44 -8.90 -3.03 11.58
CA ILE A 44 -7.44 -3.21 11.67
C ILE A 44 -6.77 -2.86 10.33
N PHE A 45 -7.29 -3.39 9.21
CA PHE A 45 -6.70 -3.10 7.90
C PHE A 45 -6.83 -1.62 7.51
N SER A 46 -7.86 -0.91 7.96
CA SER A 46 -8.02 0.52 7.69
C SER A 46 -7.01 1.43 8.38
N GLU A 47 -6.33 0.94 9.42
CA GLU A 47 -5.28 1.67 10.13
C GLU A 47 -3.89 1.48 9.48
N LEU A 48 -3.76 0.56 8.52
CA LEU A 48 -2.48 0.31 7.84
C LEU A 48 -2.18 1.40 6.81
N ASP A 49 -0.91 1.76 6.66
CA ASP A 49 -0.47 2.52 5.49
C ASP A 49 -0.54 1.65 4.22
N ILE A 50 -0.46 2.27 3.05
CA ILE A 50 -0.61 1.56 1.76
C ILE A 50 0.43 0.48 1.54
N ASP A 51 1.67 0.67 2.00
CA ASP A 51 2.73 -0.32 1.79
C ASP A 51 2.48 -1.55 2.68
N SER A 52 2.08 -1.31 3.94
CA SER A 52 1.64 -2.36 4.86
C SER A 52 0.37 -3.07 4.37
N LEU A 53 -0.59 -2.34 3.82
CA LEU A 53 -1.83 -2.91 3.26
C LEU A 53 -1.55 -3.77 2.01
N CYS A 54 -0.65 -3.33 1.13
CA CYS A 54 -0.18 -4.12 0.00
C CYS A 54 0.49 -5.41 0.47
N SER A 55 1.29 -5.33 1.53
CA SER A 55 1.90 -6.50 2.15
C SER A 55 0.82 -7.43 2.73
N ALA A 56 -0.20 -6.89 3.39
CA ALA A 56 -1.33 -7.64 3.94
C ALA A 56 -2.16 -8.37 2.85
N LEU A 57 -2.37 -7.75 1.69
CA LEU A 57 -3.03 -8.39 0.54
C LEU A 57 -2.31 -9.65 0.04
N LEU A 58 -1.01 -9.76 0.29
CA LEU A 58 -0.15 -10.84 -0.20
C LEU A 58 0.07 -11.95 0.82
N THR A 59 -0.44 -11.82 2.06
CA THR A 59 -0.16 -12.78 3.13
C THR A 59 -0.91 -14.10 2.97
N CYS A 60 -2.23 -14.05 2.77
CA CYS A 60 -3.09 -15.22 2.62
C CYS A 60 -4.39 -14.89 1.88
N LYS A 61 -5.10 -15.95 1.43
CA LYS A 61 -6.35 -15.80 0.67
C LYS A 61 -7.46 -15.09 1.45
N LEU A 62 -7.56 -15.33 2.75
CA LEU A 62 -8.59 -14.71 3.60
C LEU A 62 -8.37 -13.20 3.70
N TRP A 63 -7.14 -12.76 3.97
CA TRP A 63 -6.81 -11.33 4.04
C TRP A 63 -6.99 -10.66 2.69
N HIS A 64 -6.57 -11.35 1.62
CA HIS A 64 -6.80 -10.89 0.27
C HIS A 64 -8.28 -10.60 0.02
N GLN A 65 -9.17 -11.55 0.33
CA GLN A 65 -10.61 -11.37 0.15
C GLN A 65 -11.17 -10.21 0.98
N ILE A 66 -10.84 -10.15 2.28
CA ILE A 66 -11.33 -9.10 3.17
C ILE A 66 -10.92 -7.70 2.68
N ILE A 67 -9.67 -7.54 2.23
CA ILE A 67 -9.14 -6.25 1.80
C ILE A 67 -9.62 -5.91 0.37
N GLU A 68 -9.58 -6.86 -0.55
CA GLU A 68 -9.95 -6.66 -1.95
C GLU A 68 -11.42 -6.23 -2.10
N ASP A 69 -12.31 -6.89 -1.38
CA ASP A 69 -13.76 -6.68 -1.49
C ASP A 69 -14.24 -5.41 -0.75
N SER A 70 -13.36 -4.74 0.00
CA SER A 70 -13.72 -3.58 0.82
C SER A 70 -13.51 -2.25 0.10
N ASP A 71 -14.52 -1.82 -0.65
CA ASP A 71 -14.50 -0.53 -1.37
C ASP A 71 -14.33 0.68 -0.43
N HIS A 72 -14.87 0.62 0.78
CA HIS A 72 -14.72 1.66 1.80
C HIS A 72 -13.27 1.84 2.25
N LEU A 73 -12.52 0.74 2.39
CA LEU A 73 -11.12 0.78 2.78
C LEU A 73 -10.29 1.53 1.72
N TRP A 74 -10.48 1.16 0.45
CA TRP A 74 -9.83 1.83 -0.68
C TRP A 74 -10.22 3.30 -0.78
N ARG A 75 -11.50 3.63 -0.56
CA ARG A 75 -11.99 5.00 -0.55
C ARG A 75 -11.27 5.86 0.48
N ASN A 76 -11.12 5.39 1.72
CA ASN A 76 -10.46 6.15 2.78
C ASN A 76 -9.02 6.52 2.41
N HIS A 77 -8.27 5.58 1.85
CA HIS A 77 -6.92 5.88 1.37
C HIS A 77 -6.91 6.84 0.18
N CYS A 78 -7.88 6.72 -0.72
CA CYS A 78 -8.06 7.67 -1.82
C CYS A 78 -8.26 9.09 -1.32
N LEU A 79 -9.07 9.30 -0.28
CA LEU A 79 -9.31 10.63 0.29
C LEU A 79 -8.02 11.26 0.85
N THR A 80 -7.13 10.45 1.45
CA THR A 80 -5.82 10.91 1.91
C THR A 80 -4.92 11.36 0.76
N VAL A 81 -4.98 10.69 -0.40
CA VAL A 81 -4.23 11.08 -1.61
C VAL A 81 -4.90 12.26 -2.33
N GLN A 82 -6.23 12.36 -2.27
CA GLN A 82 -7.02 13.42 -2.91
C GLN A 82 -6.62 14.82 -2.43
N ALA A 83 -6.16 14.95 -1.18
CA ALA A 83 -5.61 16.20 -0.65
C ALA A 83 -4.45 16.78 -1.50
N PHE A 84 -3.79 15.95 -2.32
CA PHE A 84 -2.67 16.34 -3.18
C PHE A 84 -2.98 16.13 -4.68
N CYS A 85 -3.87 15.20 -5.03
CA CYS A 85 -4.22 14.87 -6.41
C CYS A 85 -5.74 14.93 -6.64
N GLN A 86 -6.37 16.05 -6.26
CA GLN A 86 -7.82 16.18 -6.30
C GLN A 86 -8.36 16.00 -7.72
N GLN A 87 -7.79 16.71 -8.70
CA GLN A 87 -8.30 16.71 -10.07
C GLN A 87 -8.31 15.32 -10.70
N GLU A 88 -7.28 14.52 -10.43
CA GLU A 88 -7.11 13.22 -11.09
C GLU A 88 -7.88 12.12 -10.36
N VAL A 89 -8.01 12.22 -9.04
CA VAL A 89 -8.95 11.39 -8.29
C VAL A 89 -10.37 11.68 -8.78
N ASP A 90 -10.79 12.94 -8.83
CA ASP A 90 -12.13 13.34 -9.25
C ASP A 90 -12.40 12.94 -10.70
N GLY A 91 -11.41 13.10 -11.60
CA GLY A 91 -11.48 12.63 -12.98
C GLY A 91 -11.71 11.12 -13.04
N ASP A 92 -10.88 10.32 -12.38
CA ASP A 92 -11.03 8.86 -12.33
C ASP A 92 -12.40 8.43 -11.75
N ARG A 93 -12.95 9.18 -10.77
CA ARG A 93 -14.30 8.95 -10.25
C ARG A 93 -15.37 9.25 -11.29
N GLN A 94 -15.25 10.33 -12.05
CA GLN A 94 -16.17 10.68 -13.14
C GLN A 94 -16.17 9.64 -14.27
N TYR A 95 -15.01 9.03 -14.55
CA TYR A 95 -14.89 7.91 -15.48
C TYR A 95 -15.46 6.58 -14.95
N GLY A 96 -15.95 6.55 -13.70
CA GLY A 96 -16.57 5.37 -13.10
C GLY A 96 -15.59 4.28 -12.67
N LEU A 97 -14.31 4.63 -12.45
CA LEU A 97 -13.32 3.67 -11.95
C LEU A 97 -13.62 3.28 -10.49
N SER A 98 -13.19 2.09 -10.05
CA SER A 98 -13.30 1.69 -8.64
C SER A 98 -12.30 2.46 -7.77
N TRP A 99 -12.58 2.60 -6.46
CA TRP A 99 -11.67 3.33 -5.57
C TRP A 99 -10.27 2.72 -5.53
N LYS A 100 -10.17 1.39 -5.58
CA LYS A 100 -8.88 0.70 -5.67
C LYS A 100 -8.11 1.11 -6.93
N VAL A 101 -8.76 1.10 -8.09
CA VAL A 101 -8.11 1.46 -9.35
C VAL A 101 -7.69 2.93 -9.35
N THR A 102 -8.56 3.83 -8.89
CA THR A 102 -8.25 5.25 -8.72
C THR A 102 -7.05 5.46 -7.80
N LEU A 103 -7.00 4.75 -6.67
CA LEU A 103 -5.88 4.85 -5.72
C LEU A 103 -4.57 4.41 -6.37
N VAL A 104 -4.54 3.21 -6.97
CA VAL A 104 -3.32 2.65 -7.57
C VAL A 104 -2.77 3.57 -8.67
N ARG A 105 -3.64 4.17 -9.50
CA ARG A 105 -3.24 5.09 -10.56
C ARG A 105 -2.61 6.38 -10.02
N ASN A 106 -3.15 6.91 -8.92
CA ASN A 106 -2.77 8.23 -8.41
C ASN A 106 -1.78 8.20 -7.24
N TYR A 107 -1.60 7.05 -6.58
CA TYR A 107 -0.83 6.93 -5.33
C TYR A 107 0.59 7.46 -5.47
N ARG A 108 1.33 7.02 -6.49
CA ARG A 108 2.75 7.41 -6.65
C ARG A 108 2.91 8.91 -6.86
N ARG A 109 2.04 9.50 -7.69
CA ARG A 109 2.08 10.92 -8.01
C ARG A 109 1.70 11.77 -6.79
N GLY A 110 0.62 11.42 -6.10
CA GLY A 110 0.18 12.13 -4.90
C GLY A 110 1.13 11.96 -3.72
N PHE A 111 1.72 10.77 -3.55
CA PHE A 111 2.79 10.55 -2.58
C PHE A 111 3.98 11.45 -2.87
N LEU A 112 4.46 11.48 -4.12
CA LEU A 112 5.62 12.27 -4.48
C LEU A 112 5.36 13.76 -4.26
N LYS A 113 4.22 14.27 -4.74
CA LYS A 113 3.79 15.66 -4.53
C LYS A 113 3.72 16.01 -3.03
N ARG A 114 3.14 15.13 -2.21
CA ARG A 114 3.08 15.32 -0.75
C ARG A 114 4.48 15.44 -0.13
N GLU A 115 5.43 14.60 -0.53
CA GLU A 115 6.78 14.65 0.04
C GLU A 115 7.56 15.90 -0.40
N TRP A 116 7.36 16.38 -1.63
CA TRP A 116 7.84 17.70 -2.06
C TRP A 116 7.24 18.82 -1.23
N LEU A 117 5.93 18.87 -1.08
CA LEU A 117 5.22 19.90 -0.30
C LEU A 117 5.56 19.85 1.20
N ARG A 118 5.99 18.69 1.73
CA ARG A 118 6.52 18.56 3.09
C ARG A 118 7.93 19.11 3.25
N GLY A 119 8.60 19.44 2.16
CA GLY A 119 10.00 19.90 2.14
C GLY A 119 11.01 18.77 2.33
N ARG A 120 10.61 17.50 2.12
CA ARG A 120 11.54 16.36 2.18
C ARG A 120 12.72 16.54 1.22
N TYR A 121 12.48 17.27 0.14
CA TYR A 121 13.38 17.46 -0.98
C TYR A 121 13.90 18.89 -1.12
N SER A 122 13.71 19.76 -0.11
CA SER A 122 14.15 21.17 -0.17
C SER A 122 15.67 21.33 -0.22
N ASN A 123 16.42 20.40 0.39
CA ASN A 123 17.88 20.51 0.58
C ASN A 123 18.65 19.34 -0.04
N ILE A 124 18.30 18.97 -1.26
CA ILE A 124 18.98 17.91 -1.99
C ILE A 124 20.41 18.34 -2.34
N ARG A 125 21.41 17.57 -1.93
CA ARG A 125 22.84 17.90 -2.18
C ARG A 125 23.39 17.27 -3.44
N SER A 126 22.80 16.16 -3.87
CA SER A 126 23.19 15.46 -5.10
C SER A 126 22.03 14.67 -5.69
N ALA A 127 22.13 14.33 -6.97
CA ALA A 127 21.12 13.51 -7.66
C ALA A 127 21.00 12.10 -7.03
N ASP A 128 22.06 11.58 -6.43
CA ASP A 128 22.08 10.25 -5.81
C ASP A 128 21.08 10.11 -4.66
N GLU A 129 20.81 11.21 -3.93
CA GLU A 129 19.80 11.24 -2.86
C GLU A 129 18.37 10.96 -3.37
N LEU A 130 18.15 11.12 -4.67
CA LEU A 130 16.88 10.86 -5.34
C LEU A 130 16.84 9.50 -6.06
N LEU A 131 17.98 8.88 -6.34
CA LEU A 131 18.05 7.63 -7.11
C LEU A 131 17.50 6.43 -6.32
N ASP A 132 17.64 6.43 -5.00
CA ASP A 132 17.04 5.44 -4.09
C ASP A 132 15.52 5.63 -3.91
N ARG A 133 14.92 6.59 -4.64
CA ARG A 133 13.51 6.93 -4.54
C ARG A 133 12.82 6.76 -5.89
N ASN A 134 11.62 6.21 -5.84
CA ASN A 134 10.84 5.91 -7.03
C ASN A 134 10.20 7.19 -7.61
N MET A 135 11.01 8.08 -8.19
CA MET A 135 10.58 9.34 -8.78
C MET A 135 9.66 9.10 -9.98
N CYS A 136 8.57 9.86 -10.10
CA CYS A 136 7.72 9.84 -11.29
C CYS A 136 7.68 11.22 -11.93
N SER A 137 7.39 11.27 -13.23
CA SER A 137 7.14 12.53 -13.93
C SER A 137 5.90 13.21 -13.34
N LEU A 138 6.03 14.49 -13.01
CA LEU A 138 4.91 15.36 -12.67
C LEU A 138 4.63 16.30 -13.85
N ASP A 139 3.36 16.66 -14.03
CA ASP A 139 2.90 17.65 -15.00
C ASP A 139 3.33 19.08 -14.61
N VAL A 140 3.18 20.00 -15.56
CA VAL A 140 3.65 21.39 -15.41
C VAL A 140 2.89 22.09 -14.28
N GLU A 141 1.59 21.83 -14.17
CA GLU A 141 0.71 22.40 -13.16
C GLU A 141 1.15 21.93 -11.76
N THR A 142 1.38 20.63 -11.59
CA THR A 142 1.87 20.05 -10.34
C THR A 142 3.25 20.60 -9.94
N TRP A 143 4.17 20.75 -10.89
CA TRP A 143 5.46 21.39 -10.60
C TRP A 143 5.31 22.85 -10.21
N GLY A 144 4.39 23.58 -10.85
CA GLY A 144 4.07 24.97 -10.50
C GLY A 144 3.64 25.10 -9.03
N GLU A 145 2.71 24.25 -8.59
CA GLU A 145 2.27 24.23 -7.19
C GLU A 145 3.41 23.91 -6.20
N ILE A 146 4.27 22.95 -6.53
CA ILE A 146 5.41 22.58 -5.68
C ILE A 146 6.40 23.74 -5.57
N LEU A 147 6.73 24.38 -6.69
CA LEU A 147 7.70 25.48 -6.72
C LEU A 147 7.17 26.71 -5.99
N GLU A 148 5.88 27.04 -6.13
CA GLU A 148 5.25 28.13 -5.39
C GLU A 148 5.33 27.88 -3.87
N ALA A 149 4.95 26.68 -3.44
CA ALA A 149 5.01 26.29 -2.02
C ALA A 149 6.43 26.31 -1.44
N GLU A 150 7.46 26.14 -2.28
CA GLU A 150 8.85 26.22 -1.86
C GLU A 150 9.35 27.67 -1.77
N LEU A 151 8.85 28.58 -2.62
CA LEU A 151 9.16 30.01 -2.55
C LEU A 151 8.55 30.67 -1.31
N GLU A 152 7.39 30.19 -0.85
CA GLU A 152 6.69 30.70 0.35
C GLU A 152 7.29 30.22 1.69
N ARG A 153 8.25 29.30 1.67
CA ARG A 153 8.80 28.63 2.86
C ARG A 153 9.93 29.41 3.53
#